data_AF-A0A2P5P5R3-F1
#
_entry.id   AF-A0A2P5P5R3-F1
#
_cell.length_a   1.000
_cell.length_b   1.000
_cell.length_c   1.000
_cell.angle_alpha   90.00
_cell.angle_beta   90.00
_cell.angle_gamma   90.00
#
_symmetry.space_group_name_H-M   'P 1'
#
loop_
_entity.id
_entity.type
_entity.pdbx_description
1 polymer ?
#
loop_
_entity_poly.entity_id
_entity_poly.type
_entity_poly.pdbx_seq_one_letter_code
_entity_poly.pdbx_strand_id
1 'polypeptide(L)'
;MNNERVVTAERLVPNASVMRSAGGMFCTATAIDADGGFEIIYHFNLDNSQHMEHWRLKIAKNDTVPSLSSVYLCASLIENEISELFGIKFENQSLDYLGGMMVTKDSPKTYLVKPPDYQPRKAIRLNAPCHQSCPAGIDIPRYVRLCGEGEFDAALAVIHQSVPFPGILGRVCLASCEAACRQDKQNEGISIKLLKRLAYERGHYVEPSPLPSTGHRIAIVGSGPAGLTAAYFLARLGNAVTVFEALPETGGHLRYGIPETELPRSILDAEIGAIAGFGVKIETNHRVDNLENLLDEGFDAVLIAFGAHQGIRKSGVIAAVSGKVDLLKRLGLEAEQRDGHNIVSVDKETLKTNKDRIFAAGDITMGPTSVIEAIASGRRAAESIQKFLGGTIDWPETPPLPAEALSRDTIFDRREPRKRQQQPNVPFGKVDEVGEEELGLTPEMAIKEGRRCWRCDVEV
;
A
#
# COMPACT_ATOMS: atom_id res chain seq x y z
N MET A 1 -18.41 -21.29 39.14
CA MET A 1 -17.23 -21.55 38.27
C MET A 1 -17.39 -22.97 37.73
N ASN A 2 -18.24 -23.17 36.71
CA ASN A 2 -18.67 -24.52 36.29
C ASN A 2 -17.78 -25.18 35.22
N ASN A 3 -16.66 -24.54 34.80
CA ASN A 3 -15.80 -25.00 33.70
C ASN A 3 -14.36 -25.28 34.15
N GLU A 4 -14.18 -25.73 35.38
CA GLU A 4 -12.88 -26.13 35.90
C GLU A 4 -12.73 -27.65 35.87
N ARG A 5 -11.60 -28.12 35.34
CA ARG A 5 -11.23 -29.53 35.27
C ARG A 5 -9.89 -29.76 35.93
N VAL A 6 -9.82 -30.79 36.77
CA VAL A 6 -8.54 -31.29 37.29
C VAL A 6 -7.85 -32.14 36.21
N VAL A 7 -6.60 -31.83 35.92
CA VAL A 7 -5.79 -32.50 34.90
C VAL A 7 -4.52 -33.03 35.55
N THR A 8 -4.06 -34.21 35.15
CA THR A 8 -2.77 -34.78 35.61
C THR A 8 -1.65 -34.35 34.67
N ALA A 9 -0.40 -34.34 35.14
CA ALA A 9 0.75 -33.92 34.34
C ALA A 9 0.83 -34.68 33.01
N GLU A 10 0.63 -36.00 33.03
CA GLU A 10 0.72 -36.86 31.84
C GLU A 10 -0.37 -36.57 30.80
N ARG A 11 -1.49 -35.98 31.22
CA ARG A 11 -2.62 -35.65 30.36
C ARG A 11 -2.60 -34.20 29.88
N LEU A 12 -1.73 -33.35 30.41
CA LEU A 12 -1.70 -31.92 30.09
C LEU A 12 -1.45 -31.66 28.59
N VAL A 13 -0.33 -32.14 28.05
CA VAL A 13 0.05 -31.94 26.63
C VAL A 13 -0.88 -32.69 25.65
N PRO A 14 -1.27 -33.96 25.89
CA PRO A 14 -2.25 -34.64 25.04
C PRO A 14 -3.60 -33.91 24.98
N ASN A 15 -4.11 -33.44 26.13
CA ASN A 15 -5.36 -32.68 26.14
C ASN A 15 -5.20 -31.35 25.39
N ALA A 16 -4.08 -30.66 25.59
CA ALA A 16 -3.81 -29.39 24.89
C ALA A 16 -3.78 -29.56 23.37
N SER A 17 -3.23 -30.68 22.88
CA SER A 17 -3.20 -31.00 21.44
C SER A 17 -4.60 -31.18 20.87
N VAL A 18 -5.49 -31.86 21.61
CA VAL A 18 -6.91 -32.00 21.23
C VAL A 18 -7.61 -30.64 21.26
N MET A 19 -7.41 -29.86 22.32
CA MET A 19 -7.95 -28.50 22.48
C MET A 19 -7.55 -27.60 21.30
N ARG A 20 -6.26 -27.63 20.91
CA ARG A 20 -5.75 -26.84 19.78
C ARG A 20 -6.37 -27.27 18.46
N SER A 21 -6.54 -28.57 18.25
CA SER A 21 -7.17 -29.13 17.04
C SER A 21 -8.64 -28.74 16.92
N ALA A 22 -9.30 -28.48 18.04
CA ALA A 22 -10.67 -27.97 18.10
C ALA A 22 -10.76 -26.43 18.00
N GLY A 23 -9.66 -25.72 17.72
CA GLY A 23 -9.65 -24.26 17.62
C GLY A 23 -9.42 -23.52 18.95
N GLY A 24 -9.18 -24.24 20.04
CA GLY A 24 -8.90 -23.65 21.34
C GLY A 24 -7.62 -22.81 21.36
N MET A 25 -7.65 -21.74 22.15
CA MET A 25 -6.52 -20.85 22.37
C MET A 25 -6.07 -20.91 23.82
N PHE A 26 -4.77 -21.09 24.05
CA PHE A 26 -4.16 -20.83 25.34
C PHE A 26 -4.10 -19.31 25.58
N CYS A 27 -4.66 -18.87 26.71
CA CYS A 27 -4.72 -17.45 27.08
C CYS A 27 -3.63 -17.09 28.09
N THR A 28 -3.60 -17.79 29.23
CA THR A 28 -2.64 -17.55 30.31
C THR A 28 -2.56 -18.74 31.26
N ALA A 29 -1.60 -18.74 32.19
CA ALA A 29 -1.55 -19.66 33.32
C ALA A 29 -1.25 -18.89 34.61
N THR A 30 -1.71 -19.42 35.75
CA THR A 30 -1.43 -18.87 37.08
C THR A 30 -0.92 -19.98 37.98
N ALA A 31 0.14 -19.72 38.73
CA ALA A 31 0.68 -20.64 39.73
C ALA A 31 0.45 -20.10 41.14
N ILE A 32 0.14 -20.98 42.08
CA ILE A 32 0.03 -20.68 43.51
C ILE A 32 0.80 -21.71 44.34
N ASP A 33 1.42 -21.26 45.44
CA ASP A 33 1.98 -22.13 46.47
C ASP A 33 0.83 -22.64 47.35
N ALA A 34 0.75 -23.95 47.52
CA ALA A 34 -0.32 -24.62 48.26
C ALA A 34 0.29 -25.57 49.29
N ASP A 35 -0.43 -25.85 50.39
CA ASP A 35 0.08 -26.75 51.44
C ASP A 35 0.44 -28.14 50.88
N GLY A 36 1.74 -28.41 50.78
CA GLY A 36 2.29 -29.67 50.27
C GLY A 36 2.76 -29.65 48.80
N GLY A 37 2.68 -28.53 48.07
CA GLY A 37 3.08 -28.48 46.66
C GLY A 37 2.76 -27.16 45.95
N PHE A 38 2.61 -27.23 44.63
CA PHE A 38 2.21 -26.13 43.77
C PHE A 38 0.92 -26.47 43.04
N GLU A 39 0.20 -25.44 42.65
CA GLU A 39 -0.97 -25.57 41.81
C GLU A 39 -0.91 -24.60 40.64
N ILE A 40 -1.00 -25.13 39.42
CA ILE A 40 -1.02 -24.35 38.18
C ILE A 40 -2.41 -24.45 37.55
N ILE A 41 -2.98 -23.31 37.21
CA ILE A 41 -4.25 -23.20 36.49
C ILE A 41 -3.97 -22.65 35.10
N TYR A 42 -4.21 -23.45 34.07
CA TYR A 42 -4.11 -23.05 32.67
C TYR A 42 -5.49 -22.58 32.17
N HIS A 43 -5.51 -21.46 31.46
CA HIS A 43 -6.72 -20.80 30.98
C HIS A 43 -6.79 -20.89 29.46
N PHE A 44 -7.91 -21.41 28.95
CA PHE A 44 -8.17 -21.56 27.52
C PHE A 44 -9.46 -20.88 27.11
N ASN A 45 -9.51 -20.39 25.87
CA ASN A 45 -10.71 -19.88 25.22
C ASN A 45 -11.06 -20.78 24.02
N LEU A 46 -12.27 -21.32 24.01
CA LEU A 46 -12.86 -21.97 22.83
C LEU A 46 -13.64 -20.91 22.03
N ASP A 47 -13.30 -20.79 20.74
CA ASP A 47 -14.06 -20.04 19.74
C ASP A 47 -14.16 -18.52 19.91
N ASN A 48 -13.16 -17.86 20.53
CA ASN A 48 -13.21 -16.41 20.83
C ASN A 48 -14.46 -16.02 21.64
N SER A 49 -15.09 -16.97 22.31
CA SER A 49 -16.31 -16.74 23.07
C SER A 49 -15.98 -16.18 24.47
N GLN A 50 -17.00 -15.76 25.22
CA GLN A 50 -16.83 -15.39 26.63
C GLN A 50 -16.68 -16.61 27.56
N HIS A 51 -16.65 -17.84 27.01
CA HIS A 51 -16.54 -19.06 27.79
C HIS A 51 -15.08 -19.50 27.92
N MET A 52 -14.54 -19.38 29.14
CA MET A 52 -13.22 -19.87 29.50
C MET A 52 -13.29 -21.31 30.02
N GLU A 53 -12.30 -22.11 29.66
CA GLU A 53 -12.04 -23.42 30.25
C GLU A 53 -10.76 -23.35 31.11
N HIS A 54 -10.82 -23.95 32.29
CA HIS A 54 -9.75 -23.87 33.29
C HIS A 54 -9.23 -25.27 33.63
N TRP A 55 -7.93 -25.50 33.44
CA TRP A 55 -7.28 -26.76 33.79
C TRP A 55 -6.40 -26.58 35.00
N ARG A 56 -6.77 -27.25 36.10
CA ARG A 56 -6.08 -27.21 37.38
C ARG A 56 -5.16 -28.42 37.50
N LEU A 57 -3.88 -28.17 37.72
CA LEU A 57 -2.84 -29.17 37.88
C LEU A 57 -2.17 -28.99 39.26
N LYS A 58 -2.14 -30.05 40.06
CA LYS A 58 -1.44 -30.08 41.36
C LYS A 58 -0.14 -30.85 41.22
N ILE A 59 0.94 -30.29 41.78
CA ILE A 59 2.33 -30.75 41.55
C ILE A 59 3.05 -30.76 42.91
N ALA A 60 3.82 -31.81 43.22
CA ALA A 60 4.65 -31.78 44.43
C ALA A 60 5.89 -30.88 44.23
N LYS A 61 6.49 -30.37 45.31
CA LYS A 61 7.59 -29.38 45.22
C LYS A 61 8.81 -29.79 44.37
N ASN A 62 9.02 -31.09 44.16
CA ASN A 62 10.16 -31.62 43.41
C ASN A 62 9.77 -32.28 42.07
N ASP A 63 8.48 -32.26 41.72
CA ASP A 63 7.99 -32.85 40.48
C ASP A 63 8.23 -31.91 39.29
N THR A 64 8.20 -32.48 38.10
CA THR A 64 8.31 -31.77 36.83
C THR A 64 6.95 -31.67 36.13
N VAL A 65 6.79 -30.64 35.30
CA VAL A 65 5.58 -30.38 34.53
C VAL A 65 5.90 -30.45 33.05
N PRO A 66 5.17 -31.22 32.23
CA PRO A 66 5.37 -31.16 30.79
C PRO A 66 4.90 -29.81 30.24
N SER A 67 5.77 -29.15 29.46
CA SER A 67 5.50 -27.84 28.91
C SER A 67 4.41 -27.86 27.83
N LEU A 68 3.48 -26.90 27.92
CA LEU A 68 2.49 -26.65 26.86
C LEU A 68 3.08 -25.98 25.62
N SER A 69 4.32 -25.46 25.70
CA SER A 69 4.95 -24.73 24.59
C SER A 69 5.06 -25.53 23.29
N SER A 70 5.12 -26.86 23.40
CA SER A 70 5.11 -27.80 22.27
C SER A 70 3.81 -27.74 21.44
N VAL A 71 2.71 -27.28 22.05
CA VAL A 71 1.39 -27.10 21.41
C VAL A 71 1.08 -25.60 21.21
N TYR A 72 1.36 -24.78 22.22
CA TYR A 72 1.14 -23.34 22.22
C TYR A 72 2.45 -22.61 22.50
N LEU A 73 3.20 -22.21 21.47
CA LEU A 73 4.52 -21.60 21.64
C LEU A 73 4.54 -20.41 22.62
N CYS A 74 3.46 -19.63 22.71
CA CYS A 74 3.34 -18.53 23.66
C CYS A 74 3.34 -18.97 25.14
N ALA A 75 3.02 -20.24 25.45
CA ALA A 75 3.13 -20.79 26.79
C ALA A 75 4.56 -20.76 27.33
N SER A 76 5.58 -20.77 26.46
CA SER A 76 6.98 -20.59 26.89
C SER A 76 7.18 -19.33 27.72
N LEU A 77 6.52 -18.20 27.38
CA LEU A 77 6.68 -16.96 28.14
C LEU A 77 6.20 -17.13 29.58
N ILE A 78 5.04 -17.75 29.76
CA ILE A 78 4.37 -17.87 31.05
C ILE A 78 5.00 -18.98 31.91
N GLU A 79 5.36 -20.10 31.30
CA GLU A 79 6.00 -21.20 32.02
C GLU A 79 7.43 -20.84 32.45
N ASN A 80 8.15 -20.03 31.69
CA ASN A 80 9.45 -19.49 32.14
C ASN A 80 9.28 -18.55 33.34
N GLU A 81 8.31 -17.62 33.30
CA GLU A 81 8.02 -16.73 34.43
C GLU A 81 7.62 -17.51 35.70
N ILE A 82 6.75 -18.53 35.55
CA ILE A 82 6.36 -19.42 36.66
C ILE A 82 7.58 -20.18 37.21
N SER A 83 8.45 -20.69 36.32
CA SER A 83 9.68 -21.37 36.72
C SER A 83 10.60 -20.45 37.51
N GLU A 84 10.75 -19.20 37.10
CA GLU A 84 11.60 -18.21 37.77
C GLU A 84 11.05 -17.83 39.16
N LEU A 85 9.74 -17.57 39.25
CA LEU A 85 9.11 -17.11 40.49
C LEU A 85 8.92 -18.22 41.53
N PHE A 86 8.56 -19.43 41.10
CA PHE A 86 8.16 -20.52 41.99
C PHE A 86 9.16 -21.69 42.03
N GLY A 87 10.18 -21.70 41.16
CA GLY A 87 11.15 -22.79 41.07
C GLY A 87 10.58 -24.09 40.48
N ILE A 88 9.42 -24.03 39.82
CA ILE A 88 8.76 -25.20 39.20
C ILE A 88 9.51 -25.58 37.92
N LYS A 89 9.90 -26.85 37.79
CA LYS A 89 10.63 -27.35 36.62
C LYS A 89 9.68 -27.79 35.50
N PHE A 90 9.88 -27.27 34.30
CA PHE A 90 9.15 -27.70 33.11
C PHE A 90 10.02 -28.57 32.19
N GLU A 91 9.46 -29.69 31.74
CA GLU A 91 10.10 -30.58 30.77
C GLU A 91 9.68 -30.25 29.34
N ASN A 92 10.61 -30.44 28.40
CA ASN A 92 10.37 -30.27 26.96
C ASN A 92 9.86 -28.87 26.56
N GLN A 93 10.29 -27.82 27.26
CA GLN A 93 10.02 -26.44 26.83
C GLN A 93 10.65 -26.18 25.46
N SER A 94 9.90 -25.56 24.56
CA SER A 94 10.35 -25.18 23.21
C SER A 94 11.37 -24.04 23.26
N LEU A 95 11.29 -23.19 24.28
CA LEU A 95 12.19 -22.09 24.59
C LEU A 95 12.35 -22.02 26.12
N ASP A 96 13.59 -22.15 26.60
CA ASP A 96 13.99 -22.01 28.00
C ASP A 96 14.95 -20.81 28.11
N TYR A 97 14.55 -19.77 28.84
CA TYR A 97 15.30 -18.53 29.00
C TYR A 97 16.38 -18.61 30.09
N LEU A 98 16.37 -19.62 30.95
CA LEU A 98 17.24 -19.76 32.13
C LEU A 98 18.18 -20.99 32.09
N GLY A 99 18.38 -21.59 30.92
CA GLY A 99 19.35 -22.69 30.74
C GLY A 99 20.08 -22.77 29.41
N GLY A 100 19.59 -22.06 28.39
CA GLY A 100 20.22 -21.93 27.07
C GLY A 100 19.18 -21.94 25.96
N MET A 101 19.27 -21.00 25.02
CA MET A 101 18.50 -21.10 23.77
C MET A 101 18.84 -22.44 23.12
N MET A 102 17.89 -23.38 23.10
CA MET A 102 18.13 -24.67 22.46
C MET A 102 18.52 -24.44 21.01
N VAL A 103 19.78 -24.76 20.68
CA VAL A 103 20.27 -24.73 19.31
C VAL A 103 19.49 -25.76 18.51
N THR A 104 19.04 -25.35 17.32
CA THR A 104 18.08 -26.03 16.41
C THR A 104 18.16 -27.56 16.27
N LYS A 105 19.30 -28.19 16.56
CA LYS A 105 19.49 -29.66 16.52
C LYS A 105 18.97 -30.40 17.76
N ASP A 106 18.96 -29.75 18.93
CA ASP A 106 18.57 -30.33 20.23
C ASP A 106 17.15 -29.91 20.64
N SER A 107 16.52 -29.00 19.87
CA SER A 107 15.15 -28.54 20.09
C SER A 107 14.13 -29.64 19.78
N PRO A 108 13.08 -29.84 20.61
CA PRO A 108 11.93 -30.65 20.25
C PRO A 108 11.33 -30.16 18.93
N LYS A 109 11.01 -31.07 18.01
CA LYS A 109 10.28 -30.73 16.78
C LYS A 109 8.92 -30.18 17.17
N THR A 110 8.82 -28.86 17.21
CA THR A 110 7.59 -28.14 17.53
C THR A 110 6.74 -28.05 16.28
N TYR A 111 5.48 -28.42 16.37
CA TYR A 111 4.53 -28.29 15.27
C TYR A 111 3.59 -27.13 15.62
N LEU A 112 3.81 -25.97 14.99
CA LEU A 112 2.78 -24.94 14.97
C LEU A 112 1.63 -25.46 14.13
N VAL A 113 0.60 -25.99 14.80
CA VAL A 113 -0.67 -26.32 14.16
C VAL A 113 -1.32 -24.99 13.75
N LYS A 114 -1.23 -24.72 12.46
CA LYS A 114 -1.92 -23.62 11.80
C LYS A 114 -3.42 -23.94 11.77
N PRO A 115 -4.30 -22.94 11.89
CA PRO A 115 -5.73 -23.12 11.63
C PRO A 115 -5.98 -23.84 10.30
N PRO A 116 -7.03 -24.67 10.17
CA PRO A 116 -7.36 -25.38 8.93
C PRO A 116 -7.53 -24.44 7.71
N ASP A 117 -7.90 -23.20 7.97
CA ASP A 117 -8.15 -22.10 7.04
C ASP A 117 -6.99 -21.09 6.97
N TYR A 118 -5.84 -21.37 7.60
CA TYR A 118 -4.70 -20.46 7.56
C TYR A 118 -4.16 -20.35 6.13
N GLN A 119 -4.48 -19.23 5.49
CA GLN A 119 -3.80 -18.78 4.29
C GLN A 119 -2.60 -17.94 4.70
N PRO A 120 -1.35 -18.37 4.44
CA PRO A 120 -0.22 -17.49 4.62
C PRO A 120 -0.45 -16.26 3.75
N ARG A 121 -0.56 -15.07 4.36
CA ARG A 121 -0.43 -13.83 3.61
C ARG A 121 0.92 -13.92 2.89
N LYS A 122 0.91 -14.04 1.55
CA LYS A 122 2.10 -13.84 0.73
C LYS A 122 2.47 -12.37 0.88
N ALA A 123 3.18 -12.04 1.95
CA ALA A 123 3.95 -10.81 1.99
C ALA A 123 5.07 -10.98 0.96
N ILE A 124 4.76 -10.74 -0.31
CA ILE A 124 5.78 -10.45 -1.30
C ILE A 124 6.35 -9.11 -0.85
N ARG A 125 7.37 -9.15 0.02
CA ARG A 125 8.21 -7.97 0.23
C ARG A 125 8.88 -7.73 -1.11
N LEU A 126 8.31 -6.83 -1.91
CA LEU A 126 8.89 -6.30 -3.13
C LEU A 126 10.17 -5.53 -2.74
N ASN A 127 11.25 -6.26 -2.46
CA ASN A 127 12.53 -5.71 -2.03
C ASN A 127 13.35 -5.22 -3.25
N ALA A 128 12.68 -4.58 -4.20
CA ALA A 128 13.29 -4.05 -5.40
C ALA A 128 13.51 -2.53 -5.24
N PRO A 129 14.73 -2.02 -5.51
CA PRO A 129 15.02 -0.58 -5.40
C PRO A 129 14.09 0.30 -6.24
N CYS A 130 13.68 -0.16 -7.42
CA CYS A 130 12.76 0.56 -8.29
C CYS A 130 11.36 0.71 -7.67
N HIS A 131 10.86 -0.32 -6.97
CA HIS A 131 9.60 -0.25 -6.23
C HIS A 131 9.71 0.69 -5.03
N GLN A 132 10.77 0.55 -4.23
CA GLN A 132 10.99 1.34 -3.01
C GLN A 132 11.17 2.84 -3.29
N SER A 133 11.76 3.19 -4.43
CA SER A 133 11.96 4.58 -4.85
C SER A 133 10.76 5.20 -5.55
N CYS A 134 9.72 4.42 -5.86
CA CYS A 134 8.51 4.93 -6.47
C CYS A 134 7.58 5.49 -5.39
N PRO A 135 7.28 6.81 -5.40
CA PRO A 135 6.42 7.40 -4.36
C PRO A 135 5.03 6.78 -4.29
N ALA A 136 4.48 6.33 -5.43
CA ALA A 136 3.16 5.69 -5.51
C ALA A 136 3.20 4.18 -5.21
N GLY A 137 4.38 3.60 -4.95
CA GLY A 137 4.51 2.17 -4.64
C GLY A 137 4.02 1.25 -5.76
N ILE A 138 4.27 1.60 -7.02
CA ILE A 138 3.90 0.74 -8.17
C ILE A 138 4.72 -0.55 -8.11
N ASP A 139 4.12 -1.70 -8.38
CA ASP A 139 4.81 -2.98 -8.54
C ASP A 139 5.58 -3.03 -9.88
N ILE A 140 6.69 -2.27 -9.91
CA ILE A 140 7.55 -2.10 -11.08
C ILE A 140 8.16 -3.41 -11.56
N PRO A 141 8.74 -4.27 -10.70
CA PRO A 141 9.28 -5.55 -11.15
C PRO A 141 8.25 -6.40 -11.89
N ARG A 142 6.99 -6.38 -11.42
CA ARG A 142 5.90 -7.16 -12.02
C ARG A 142 5.51 -6.66 -13.41
N TYR A 143 5.19 -5.38 -13.58
CA TYR A 143 4.78 -4.91 -14.90
C TYR A 143 5.94 -4.88 -15.91
N VAL A 144 7.17 -4.62 -15.46
CA VAL A 144 8.36 -4.69 -16.34
C VAL A 144 8.52 -6.11 -16.90
N ARG A 145 8.31 -7.13 -16.07
CA ARG A 145 8.35 -8.52 -16.50
C ARG A 145 7.21 -8.86 -17.46
N LEU A 146 5.99 -8.41 -17.16
CA LEU A 146 4.84 -8.60 -18.07
C LEU A 146 5.11 -7.97 -19.44
N CYS A 147 5.67 -6.75 -19.49
CA CYS A 147 6.13 -6.16 -20.76
C CYS A 147 7.22 -7.00 -21.44
N GLY A 148 8.14 -7.60 -20.67
CA GLY A 148 9.16 -8.54 -21.16
C GLY A 148 8.60 -9.83 -21.76
N GLU A 149 7.37 -10.21 -21.42
CA GLU A 149 6.65 -11.34 -22.01
C GLU A 149 5.65 -10.91 -23.10
N GLY A 150 5.50 -9.61 -23.34
CA GLY A 150 4.51 -9.07 -24.29
C GLY A 150 3.09 -8.99 -23.74
N GLU A 151 2.91 -9.23 -22.43
CA GLU A 151 1.62 -9.23 -21.74
C GLU A 151 1.23 -7.80 -21.31
N PHE A 152 0.99 -6.92 -22.29
CA PHE A 152 0.77 -5.49 -22.05
C PHE A 152 -0.54 -5.18 -21.30
N ASP A 153 -1.60 -5.96 -21.53
CA ASP A 153 -2.88 -5.83 -20.82
C ASP A 153 -2.69 -6.07 -19.31
N ALA A 154 -1.98 -7.14 -18.96
CA ALA A 154 -1.66 -7.47 -17.58
C ALA A 154 -0.69 -6.44 -16.97
N ALA A 155 0.28 -5.94 -17.75
CA ALA A 155 1.19 -4.89 -17.30
C ALA A 155 0.42 -3.61 -16.95
N LEU A 156 -0.51 -3.20 -17.82
CA LEU A 156 -1.38 -2.05 -17.60
C LEU A 156 -2.24 -2.24 -16.35
N ALA A 157 -2.85 -3.41 -16.19
CA ALA A 157 -3.63 -3.75 -15.00
C ALA A 157 -2.83 -3.66 -13.69
N VAL A 158 -1.56 -4.06 -13.71
CA VAL A 158 -0.66 -3.92 -12.55
C VAL A 158 -0.37 -2.46 -12.24
N ILE A 159 -0.21 -1.61 -13.25
CA ILE A 159 0.03 -0.17 -13.04
C ILE A 159 -1.20 0.50 -12.41
N HIS A 160 -2.41 0.18 -12.89
CA HIS A 160 -3.69 0.72 -12.38
C HIS A 160 -3.99 0.42 -10.91
N GLN A 161 -3.30 -0.56 -10.32
CA GLN A 161 -3.40 -0.84 -8.88
C GLN A 161 -2.88 0.30 -8.01
N SER A 162 -1.96 1.09 -8.54
CA SER A 162 -1.28 2.12 -7.77
C SER A 162 -1.48 3.53 -8.29
N VAL A 163 -1.77 3.69 -9.58
CA VAL A 163 -1.93 5.01 -10.19
C VAL A 163 -2.99 4.97 -11.29
N PRO A 164 -3.80 6.02 -11.48
CA PRO A 164 -4.79 6.07 -12.57
C PRO A 164 -4.25 6.66 -13.88
N PHE A 165 -2.97 7.05 -13.92
CA PHE A 165 -2.38 7.84 -15.00
C PHE A 165 -1.18 7.17 -15.69
N PRO A 166 -1.25 5.89 -16.11
CA PRO A 166 -0.13 5.23 -16.78
C PRO A 166 0.37 5.98 -18.04
N GLY A 167 -0.52 6.57 -18.84
CA GLY A 167 -0.20 7.29 -20.08
C GLY A 167 0.57 8.59 -19.84
N ILE A 168 0.09 9.42 -18.92
CA ILE A 168 0.73 10.65 -18.45
C ILE A 168 2.07 10.30 -17.78
N LEU A 169 2.09 9.33 -16.85
CA LEU A 169 3.33 8.91 -16.16
C LEU A 169 4.33 8.20 -17.09
N GLY A 170 3.89 7.75 -18.26
CA GLY A 170 4.76 7.26 -19.34
C GLY A 170 5.51 8.39 -20.05
N ARG A 171 5.05 9.63 -19.92
CA ARG A 171 5.60 10.81 -20.59
C ARG A 171 6.38 11.71 -19.62
N VAL A 172 5.71 12.14 -18.54
CA VAL A 172 6.19 13.25 -17.69
C VAL A 172 6.80 12.80 -16.35
N CYS A 173 6.83 11.50 -16.05
CA CYS A 173 7.39 11.03 -14.78
C CYS A 173 8.91 11.23 -14.73
N LEU A 174 9.41 11.74 -13.60
CA LEU A 174 10.85 11.91 -13.35
C LEU A 174 11.62 10.59 -13.18
N ALA A 175 10.91 9.46 -13.13
CA ALA A 175 11.49 8.13 -13.20
C ALA A 175 12.59 7.86 -12.15
N SER A 176 12.37 8.27 -10.89
CA SER A 176 13.25 7.96 -9.74
C SER A 176 13.60 6.46 -9.65
N CYS A 177 12.66 5.62 -10.07
CA CYS A 177 12.82 4.17 -10.17
C CYS A 177 13.89 3.69 -11.17
N GLU A 178 14.15 4.46 -12.24
CA GLU A 178 15.24 4.17 -13.19
C GLU A 178 16.59 4.51 -12.55
N ALA A 179 16.70 5.67 -11.90
CA ALA A 179 17.91 6.07 -11.17
C ALA A 179 18.24 5.13 -10.00
N ALA A 180 17.22 4.55 -9.36
CA ALA A 180 17.41 3.54 -8.31
C ALA A 180 17.73 2.14 -8.86
N CYS A 181 17.59 1.92 -10.17
CA CYS A 181 17.82 0.62 -10.78
C CYS A 181 19.28 0.17 -10.56
N ARG A 182 19.51 -1.10 -10.19
CA ARG A 182 20.88 -1.60 -9.98
C ARG A 182 21.75 -1.56 -11.25
N GLN A 183 21.11 -1.59 -12.42
CA GLN A 183 21.79 -1.47 -13.72
C GLN A 183 22.20 -0.03 -14.05
N ASP A 184 21.66 0.97 -13.35
CA ASP A 184 21.94 2.38 -13.65
C ASP A 184 23.37 2.81 -13.30
N LYS A 185 24.07 2.05 -12.45
CA LYS A 185 25.52 2.24 -12.20
C LYS A 185 26.37 2.18 -13.47
N GLN A 186 25.85 1.57 -14.54
CA GLN A 186 26.49 1.47 -15.86
C GLN A 186 25.80 2.36 -16.90
N ASN A 187 24.90 3.26 -16.48
CA ASN A 187 23.99 4.01 -17.33
C ASN A 187 23.07 3.12 -18.17
N GLU A 188 22.77 1.93 -17.64
CA GLU A 188 22.01 0.87 -18.31
C GLU A 188 20.73 0.54 -17.54
N GLY A 189 20.19 1.50 -16.76
CA GLY A 189 18.90 1.36 -16.09
C GLY A 189 17.80 0.88 -17.02
N ILE A 190 16.84 0.10 -16.49
CA ILE A 190 15.66 -0.29 -17.26
C ILE A 190 14.85 0.96 -17.59
N SER A 191 14.34 1.07 -18.82
CA SER A 191 13.49 2.15 -19.30
C SER A 191 12.06 2.01 -18.79
N ILE A 192 11.91 2.00 -17.45
CA ILE A 192 10.68 1.79 -16.70
C ILE A 192 9.60 2.81 -17.11
N LYS A 193 9.96 4.08 -17.36
CA LYS A 193 9.06 5.13 -17.84
C LYS A 193 8.46 4.75 -19.20
N LEU A 194 9.31 4.33 -20.14
CA LEU A 194 8.88 3.98 -21.49
C LEU A 194 8.11 2.66 -21.55
N LEU A 195 8.46 1.68 -20.71
CA LEU A 195 7.67 0.45 -20.57
C LEU A 195 6.26 0.74 -20.03
N LYS A 196 6.11 1.73 -19.13
CA LYS A 196 4.80 2.19 -18.66
C LYS A 196 3.99 2.85 -19.78
N ARG A 197 4.63 3.73 -20.57
CA ARG A 197 4.00 4.36 -21.75
C ARG A 197 3.48 3.30 -22.71
N LEU A 198 4.32 2.32 -23.05
CA LEU A 198 3.92 1.25 -23.96
C LEU A 198 2.81 0.36 -23.41
N ALA A 199 2.83 0.04 -22.11
CA ALA A 199 1.73 -0.70 -21.48
C ALA A 199 0.39 0.04 -21.62
N TYR A 200 0.37 1.37 -21.52
CA TYR A 200 -0.82 2.18 -21.79
C TYR A 200 -1.22 2.17 -23.26
N GLU A 201 -0.26 2.34 -24.18
CA GLU A 201 -0.56 2.48 -25.62
C GLU A 201 -0.96 1.16 -26.29
N ARG A 202 -0.55 0.01 -25.74
CA ARG A 202 -0.77 -1.32 -26.32
C ARG A 202 -1.68 -2.21 -25.47
N GLY A 203 -1.85 -1.88 -24.19
CA GLY A 203 -2.70 -2.64 -23.28
C GLY A 203 -4.17 -2.30 -23.49
N HIS A 204 -5.02 -3.32 -23.56
CA HIS A 204 -6.47 -3.23 -23.63
C HIS A 204 -7.10 -3.72 -22.33
N TYR A 205 -6.67 -3.17 -21.21
CA TYR A 205 -7.21 -3.53 -19.89
C TYR A 205 -8.50 -2.77 -19.60
N VAL A 206 -9.57 -3.52 -19.32
CA VAL A 206 -10.82 -2.96 -18.79
C VAL A 206 -10.78 -3.08 -17.27
N GLU A 207 -10.78 -1.93 -16.60
CA GLU A 207 -10.81 -1.90 -15.15
C GLU A 207 -12.14 -2.45 -14.58
N PRO A 208 -12.11 -3.16 -13.45
CA PRO A 208 -13.32 -3.61 -12.77
C PRO A 208 -14.22 -2.43 -12.39
N SER A 209 -15.54 -2.65 -12.46
CA SER A 209 -16.52 -1.67 -11.98
C SER A 209 -16.31 -1.33 -10.49
N PRO A 210 -16.72 -0.12 -10.05
CA PRO A 210 -16.72 0.24 -8.64
C PRO A 210 -17.35 -0.81 -7.73
N LEU A 211 -16.87 -0.88 -6.48
CA LEU A 211 -17.53 -1.64 -5.42
C LEU A 211 -18.96 -1.11 -5.17
N PRO A 212 -19.84 -1.93 -4.54
CA PRO A 212 -21.17 -1.49 -4.16
C PRO A 212 -21.15 -0.19 -3.37
N SER A 213 -22.21 0.62 -3.52
CA SER A 213 -22.26 1.94 -2.94
C SER A 213 -22.11 1.90 -1.42
N THR A 214 -21.24 2.77 -0.89
CA THR A 214 -21.08 2.98 0.56
C THR A 214 -22.15 3.91 1.14
N GLY A 215 -22.87 4.64 0.28
CA GLY A 215 -23.75 5.73 0.67
C GLY A 215 -23.03 7.05 1.01
N HIS A 216 -21.69 7.06 1.08
CA HIS A 216 -20.93 8.25 1.42
C HIS A 216 -20.72 9.19 0.23
N ARG A 217 -20.76 10.49 0.51
CA ARG A 217 -20.51 11.57 -0.46
C ARG A 217 -19.20 12.29 -0.13
N ILE A 218 -18.26 12.36 -1.06
CA ILE A 218 -16.99 13.07 -0.88
C ILE A 218 -16.86 14.22 -1.88
N ALA A 219 -16.49 15.40 -1.35
CA ALA A 219 -16.12 16.54 -2.16
C ALA A 219 -14.59 16.64 -2.29
N ILE A 220 -14.10 16.90 -3.49
CA ILE A 220 -12.67 17.11 -3.76
C ILE A 220 -12.50 18.47 -4.42
N VAL A 221 -11.73 19.37 -3.81
CA VAL A 221 -11.47 20.71 -4.33
C VAL A 221 -10.14 20.71 -5.08
N GLY A 222 -10.21 20.75 -6.41
CA GLY A 222 -9.08 20.75 -7.33
C GLY A 222 -8.98 19.47 -8.16
N SER A 223 -8.85 19.61 -9.48
CA SER A 223 -8.73 18.50 -10.44
C SER A 223 -7.28 18.24 -10.88
N GLY A 224 -6.30 18.56 -10.04
CA GLY A 224 -4.90 18.20 -10.28
C GLY A 224 -4.62 16.70 -10.08
N PRO A 225 -3.37 16.25 -10.27
CA PRO A 225 -2.98 14.85 -10.12
C PRO A 225 -3.42 14.24 -8.78
N ALA A 226 -3.27 14.97 -7.68
CA ALA A 226 -3.66 14.50 -6.35
C ALA A 226 -5.18 14.33 -6.23
N GLY A 227 -5.96 15.34 -6.63
CA GLY A 227 -7.42 15.34 -6.51
C GLY A 227 -8.08 14.28 -7.38
N LEU A 228 -7.65 14.17 -8.65
CA LEU A 228 -8.16 13.14 -9.55
C LEU A 228 -7.74 11.73 -9.12
N THR A 229 -6.54 11.55 -8.57
CA THR A 229 -6.13 10.25 -8.02
C THR A 229 -7.00 9.86 -6.83
N ALA A 230 -7.24 10.79 -5.91
CA ALA A 230 -8.13 10.54 -4.79
C ALA A 230 -9.55 10.20 -5.27
N ALA A 231 -10.05 10.92 -6.28
CA ALA A 231 -11.37 10.69 -6.87
C ALA A 231 -11.49 9.27 -7.45
N TYR A 232 -10.51 8.86 -8.24
CA TYR A 232 -10.44 7.51 -8.82
C TYR A 232 -10.51 6.42 -7.74
N PHE A 233 -9.68 6.51 -6.71
CA PHE A 233 -9.63 5.49 -5.66
C PHE A 233 -10.87 5.48 -4.78
N LEU A 234 -11.41 6.65 -4.40
CA LEU A 234 -12.64 6.74 -3.61
C LEU A 234 -13.87 6.24 -4.37
N ALA A 235 -13.98 6.57 -5.67
CA ALA A 235 -15.08 6.10 -6.51
C ALA A 235 -15.04 4.58 -6.67
N ARG A 236 -13.85 4.00 -6.89
CA ARG A 236 -13.67 2.53 -6.96
C ARG A 236 -14.09 1.82 -5.68
N LEU A 237 -13.96 2.47 -4.52
CA LEU A 237 -14.41 1.95 -3.23
C LEU A 237 -15.93 2.11 -2.99
N GLY A 238 -16.70 2.55 -4.00
CA GLY A 238 -18.15 2.65 -3.94
C GLY A 238 -18.68 3.99 -3.42
N ASN A 239 -17.80 4.99 -3.23
CA ASN A 239 -18.23 6.29 -2.74
C ASN A 239 -18.73 7.19 -3.89
N ALA A 240 -19.69 8.07 -3.59
CA ALA A 240 -20.12 9.12 -4.52
C ALA A 240 -19.14 10.30 -4.43
N VAL A 241 -18.45 10.61 -5.53
CA VAL A 241 -17.40 11.63 -5.54
C VAL A 241 -17.76 12.79 -6.47
N THR A 242 -17.63 14.01 -5.96
CA THR A 242 -17.70 15.25 -6.76
C THR A 242 -16.38 16.02 -6.67
N VAL A 243 -15.79 16.32 -7.82
CA VAL A 243 -14.60 17.16 -7.95
C VAL A 243 -15.01 18.58 -8.39
N PHE A 244 -14.61 19.58 -7.62
CA PHE A 244 -14.83 21.00 -7.93
C PHE A 244 -13.52 21.61 -8.45
N GLU A 245 -13.54 22.06 -9.70
CA GLU A 245 -12.40 22.69 -10.38
C GLU A 245 -12.69 24.16 -10.64
N ALA A 246 -11.79 25.04 -10.19
CA ALA A 246 -11.95 26.48 -10.34
C ALA A 246 -11.72 26.96 -11.79
N LEU A 247 -10.90 26.24 -12.55
CA LEU A 247 -10.55 26.57 -13.93
C LEU A 247 -11.54 25.97 -14.94
N PRO A 248 -11.54 26.42 -16.21
CA PRO A 248 -12.45 25.92 -17.24
C PRO A 248 -12.22 24.46 -17.62
N GLU A 249 -11.00 23.96 -17.48
CA GLU A 249 -10.62 22.60 -17.86
C GLU A 249 -9.88 21.89 -16.72
N THR A 250 -9.92 20.56 -16.75
CA THR A 250 -9.41 19.68 -15.70
C THR A 250 -7.93 19.34 -15.88
N GLY A 251 -7.29 18.86 -14.83
CA GLY A 251 -5.91 18.33 -14.88
C GLY A 251 -4.88 19.19 -14.15
N GLY A 252 -5.24 20.39 -13.71
CA GLY A 252 -4.38 21.28 -12.93
C GLY A 252 -3.02 21.49 -13.61
N HIS A 253 -1.92 21.26 -12.88
CA HIS A 253 -0.57 21.42 -13.43
C HIS A 253 -0.28 20.54 -14.66
N LEU A 254 -0.94 19.38 -14.81
CA LEU A 254 -0.77 18.54 -16.02
C LEU A 254 -1.24 19.27 -17.28
N ARG A 255 -2.33 20.03 -17.17
CA ARG A 255 -2.84 20.85 -18.29
C ARG A 255 -2.08 22.15 -18.41
N TYR A 256 -1.99 22.89 -17.33
CA TYR A 256 -1.60 24.30 -17.40
C TYR A 256 -0.13 24.56 -17.11
N GLY A 257 0.61 23.55 -16.65
CA GLY A 257 2.04 23.63 -16.35
C GLY A 257 2.92 22.91 -17.37
N ILE A 258 2.45 21.80 -17.94
CA ILE A 258 3.22 20.96 -18.87
C ILE A 258 2.88 21.33 -20.32
N PRO A 259 3.89 21.58 -21.18
CA PRO A 259 3.69 21.82 -22.61
C PRO A 259 2.98 20.66 -23.31
N GLU A 260 2.18 20.98 -24.33
CA GLU A 260 1.44 19.96 -25.10
C GLU A 260 2.35 19.00 -25.87
N THR A 261 3.54 19.45 -26.26
CA THR A 261 4.57 18.61 -26.91
C THR A 261 5.16 17.55 -25.97
N GLU A 262 5.08 17.75 -24.65
CA GLU A 262 5.52 16.79 -23.63
C GLU A 262 4.34 15.94 -23.10
N LEU A 263 3.15 16.53 -23.07
CA LEU A 263 1.92 15.85 -22.65
C LEU A 263 0.74 16.26 -23.54
N PRO A 264 0.43 15.46 -24.58
CA PRO A 264 -0.67 15.75 -25.48
C PRO A 264 -2.01 15.87 -24.74
N ARG A 265 -2.82 16.86 -25.12
CA ARG A 265 -4.13 17.08 -24.48
C ARG A 265 -5.08 15.92 -24.70
N SER A 266 -5.00 15.26 -25.85
CA SER A 266 -5.77 14.04 -26.15
C SER A 266 -5.52 12.92 -25.13
N ILE A 267 -4.25 12.71 -24.73
CA ILE A 267 -3.88 11.69 -23.74
C ILE A 267 -4.35 12.11 -22.35
N LEU A 268 -4.15 13.37 -21.98
CA LEU A 268 -4.62 13.91 -20.71
C LEU A 268 -6.16 13.80 -20.58
N ASP A 269 -6.89 14.19 -21.61
CA ASP A 269 -8.35 14.14 -21.65
C ASP A 269 -8.86 12.70 -21.60
N ALA A 270 -8.19 11.77 -22.28
CA ALA A 270 -8.55 10.35 -22.26
C ALA A 270 -8.44 9.75 -20.85
N GLU A 271 -7.32 9.98 -20.14
CA GLU A 271 -7.14 9.42 -18.78
C GLU A 271 -8.03 10.12 -17.74
N ILE A 272 -8.29 11.42 -17.87
CA ILE A 272 -9.28 12.11 -17.03
C ILE A 272 -10.70 11.57 -17.32
N GLY A 273 -11.02 11.32 -18.58
CA GLY A 273 -12.28 10.72 -19.01
C GLY A 273 -12.48 9.31 -18.43
N ALA A 274 -11.41 8.51 -18.38
CA ALA A 274 -11.45 7.19 -17.73
C ALA A 274 -11.79 7.29 -16.24
N ILE A 275 -11.24 8.28 -15.52
CA ILE A 275 -11.59 8.55 -14.12
C ILE A 275 -13.06 8.95 -13.98
N ALA A 276 -13.56 9.84 -14.85
CA ALA A 276 -14.98 10.21 -14.88
C ALA A 276 -15.89 9.00 -15.17
N GLY A 277 -15.42 8.02 -15.94
CA GLY A 277 -16.10 6.75 -16.23
C GLY A 277 -16.42 5.90 -15.00
N PHE A 278 -15.75 6.11 -13.87
CA PHE A 278 -16.08 5.48 -12.58
C PHE A 278 -17.25 6.16 -11.84
N GLY A 279 -17.96 7.09 -12.49
CA GLY A 279 -19.06 7.83 -11.88
C GLY A 279 -18.62 9.07 -11.08
N VAL A 280 -17.37 9.51 -11.26
CA VAL A 280 -16.86 10.75 -10.66
C VAL A 280 -17.53 11.94 -11.36
N LYS A 281 -18.26 12.77 -10.60
CA LYS A 281 -18.79 14.03 -11.11
C LYS A 281 -17.70 15.09 -11.07
N ILE A 282 -17.51 15.84 -12.15
CA ILE A 282 -16.54 16.96 -12.19
C ILE A 282 -17.27 18.24 -12.59
N GLU A 283 -17.14 19.27 -11.75
CA GLU A 283 -17.71 20.61 -11.98
C GLU A 283 -16.58 21.61 -12.22
N THR A 284 -16.40 22.05 -13.46
CA THR A 284 -15.42 23.09 -13.83
C THR A 284 -16.01 24.48 -13.66
N ASN A 285 -15.15 25.51 -13.65
CA ASN A 285 -15.53 26.90 -13.33
C ASN A 285 -16.22 27.03 -11.95
N HIS A 286 -16.00 26.09 -11.05
CA HIS A 286 -16.58 26.04 -9.72
C HIS A 286 -15.48 26.30 -8.68
N ARG A 287 -15.35 27.57 -8.29
CA ARG A 287 -14.43 27.95 -7.22
C ARG A 287 -15.09 27.75 -5.85
N VAL A 288 -14.43 26.98 -4.98
CA VAL A 288 -14.83 26.80 -3.58
C VAL A 288 -14.05 27.78 -2.71
N ASP A 289 -14.74 28.76 -2.12
CA ASP A 289 -14.15 29.75 -1.22
C ASP A 289 -14.44 29.46 0.27
N ASN A 290 -15.36 28.53 0.57
CA ASN A 290 -15.71 28.09 1.92
C ASN A 290 -15.90 26.57 1.93
N LEU A 291 -15.12 25.86 2.75
CA LEU A 291 -15.11 24.39 2.79
C LEU A 291 -16.27 23.83 3.61
N GLU A 292 -16.70 24.55 4.65
CA GLU A 292 -17.83 24.18 5.51
C GLU A 292 -19.14 24.10 4.74
N ASN A 293 -19.33 24.97 3.74
CA ASN A 293 -20.51 24.93 2.88
C ASN A 293 -20.68 23.55 2.21
N LEU A 294 -19.59 22.89 1.84
CA LEU A 294 -19.66 21.54 1.27
C LEU A 294 -20.15 20.52 2.31
N LEU A 295 -19.74 20.65 3.57
CA LEU A 295 -20.26 19.80 4.64
C LEU A 295 -21.76 20.05 4.87
N ASP A 296 -22.19 21.32 4.82
CA ASP A 296 -23.60 21.72 4.94
C ASP A 296 -24.46 21.23 3.76
N GLU A 297 -23.87 21.11 2.56
CA GLU A 297 -24.48 20.49 1.37
C GLU A 297 -24.56 18.95 1.46
N GLY A 298 -24.14 18.38 2.58
CA GLY A 298 -24.26 16.95 2.90
C GLY A 298 -23.13 16.09 2.35
N PHE A 299 -21.94 16.66 2.13
CA PHE A 299 -20.73 15.87 1.91
C PHE A 299 -20.19 15.33 3.24
N ASP A 300 -19.79 14.06 3.26
CA ASP A 300 -19.28 13.34 4.41
C ASP A 300 -17.84 13.70 4.76
N ALA A 301 -17.05 14.02 3.75
CA ALA A 301 -15.67 14.47 3.85
C ALA A 301 -15.32 15.43 2.70
N VAL A 302 -14.34 16.30 2.94
CA VAL A 302 -13.79 17.22 1.95
C VAL A 302 -12.29 17.00 1.82
N LEU A 303 -11.80 16.86 0.59
CA LEU A 303 -10.37 16.83 0.28
C LEU A 303 -9.95 18.13 -0.41
N ILE A 304 -8.93 18.78 0.12
CA ILE A 304 -8.27 19.93 -0.49
C ILE A 304 -7.11 19.44 -1.35
N ALA A 305 -7.19 19.65 -2.67
CA ALA A 305 -6.20 19.20 -3.65
C ALA A 305 -5.96 20.20 -4.80
N PHE A 306 -6.26 21.50 -4.60
CA PHE A 306 -6.09 22.55 -5.61
C PHE A 306 -4.63 22.96 -5.86
N GLY A 307 -3.68 22.26 -5.24
CA GLY A 307 -2.25 22.48 -5.43
C GLY A 307 -1.77 23.86 -4.99
N ALA A 308 -0.67 24.31 -5.59
CA ALA A 308 0.09 25.48 -5.20
C ALA A 308 0.07 26.60 -6.28
N HIS A 309 -1.02 26.73 -7.04
CA HIS A 309 -1.07 27.67 -8.16
C HIS A 309 -1.06 29.15 -7.72
N GLN A 310 -0.11 29.94 -8.23
CA GLN A 310 -0.32 31.39 -8.42
C GLN A 310 -0.96 31.59 -9.80
N GLY A 311 -1.81 32.61 -9.93
CA GLY A 311 -2.42 32.98 -11.21
C GLY A 311 -1.40 33.11 -12.35
N ILE A 312 -1.90 32.89 -13.57
CA ILE A 312 -1.14 32.94 -14.83
C ILE A 312 -0.34 34.25 -14.89
N ARG A 313 1.01 34.20 -14.92
CA ARG A 313 1.80 35.39 -15.26
C ARG A 313 1.47 35.78 -16.70
N LYS A 314 1.53 37.07 -17.04
CA LYS A 314 1.33 37.60 -18.42
C LYS A 314 2.17 36.90 -19.51
N SER A 315 3.12 36.03 -19.15
CA SER A 315 3.92 35.19 -20.04
C SER A 315 3.34 33.77 -20.29
N GLY A 316 2.15 33.43 -19.79
CA GLY A 316 1.55 32.10 -19.97
C GLY A 316 2.14 30.99 -19.09
N VAL A 317 3.10 31.32 -18.21
CA VAL A 317 3.75 30.35 -17.30
C VAL A 317 3.03 30.34 -15.95
N ILE A 318 2.55 29.17 -15.53
CA ILE A 318 2.06 28.94 -14.17
C ILE A 318 3.25 28.63 -13.26
N ALA A 319 3.51 29.52 -12.30
CA ALA A 319 4.47 29.25 -11.23
C ALA A 319 3.77 28.54 -10.07
N ALA A 320 4.23 27.33 -9.74
CA ALA A 320 3.86 26.66 -8.50
C ALA A 320 4.53 27.41 -7.33
N VAL A 321 3.74 28.10 -6.52
CA VAL A 321 4.18 28.66 -5.24
C VAL A 321 3.13 28.30 -4.21
N SER A 322 3.49 27.36 -3.36
CA SER A 322 2.78 26.94 -2.16
C SER A 322 2.10 28.09 -1.43
N GLY A 323 0.84 27.89 -1.06
CA GLY A 323 0.09 28.61 -0.02
C GLY A 323 0.34 30.11 0.08
N LYS A 324 -0.53 30.93 -0.54
CA LYS A 324 -0.70 32.27 0.01
C LYS A 324 -1.24 32.10 1.42
N VAL A 325 -0.49 32.59 2.41
CA VAL A 325 -0.93 32.66 3.81
C VAL A 325 -2.36 33.22 3.90
N ASP A 326 -2.69 34.19 3.06
CA ASP A 326 -4.03 34.80 3.01
C ASP A 326 -5.13 33.83 2.57
N LEU A 327 -4.85 32.91 1.64
CA LEU A 327 -5.84 31.89 1.22
C LEU A 327 -6.06 30.87 2.34
N LEU A 328 -4.98 30.38 2.94
CA LEU A 328 -5.07 29.40 4.03
C LEU A 328 -5.81 29.99 5.24
N LYS A 329 -5.49 31.25 5.59
CA LYS A 329 -6.21 32.00 6.62
C LYS A 329 -7.69 32.18 6.31
N ARG A 330 -8.04 32.52 5.06
CA ARG A 330 -9.45 32.65 4.63
C ARG A 330 -10.22 31.34 4.77
N LEU A 331 -9.57 30.22 4.48
CA LEU A 331 -10.12 28.88 4.64
C LEU A 331 -10.05 28.38 6.09
N GLY A 332 -9.51 29.16 7.04
CA GLY A 332 -9.36 28.80 8.45
C GLY A 332 -8.42 27.61 8.70
N LEU A 333 -7.48 27.35 7.78
CA LEU A 333 -6.54 26.24 7.88
C LEU A 333 -5.26 26.67 8.58
N GLU A 334 -4.74 25.80 9.43
CA GLU A 334 -3.40 25.97 9.99
C GLU A 334 -2.34 25.79 8.89
N ALA A 335 -1.34 26.65 8.91
CA ALA A 335 -0.26 26.65 7.95
C ALA A 335 1.07 26.43 8.66
N GLU A 336 1.95 25.66 8.02
CA GLU A 336 3.32 25.47 8.46
C GLU A 336 4.31 25.81 7.33
N GLN A 337 5.57 25.99 7.69
CA GLN A 337 6.65 26.29 6.75
C GLN A 337 7.46 25.03 6.48
N ARG A 338 7.66 24.73 5.20
CA ARG A 338 8.50 23.62 4.75
C ARG A 338 9.30 24.08 3.54
N ASP A 339 10.61 23.97 3.57
CA ASP A 339 11.49 24.31 2.43
C ASP A 339 11.23 25.71 1.82
N GLY A 340 10.85 26.70 2.65
CA GLY A 340 10.52 28.06 2.21
C GLY A 340 9.10 28.26 1.66
N HIS A 341 8.27 27.21 1.75
CA HIS A 341 6.93 27.13 1.23
C HIS A 341 5.90 27.10 2.37
N ASN A 342 4.84 27.93 2.28
CA ASN A 342 3.69 27.80 3.20
C ASN A 342 2.81 26.66 2.71
N ILE A 343 2.62 25.66 3.55
CA ILE A 343 1.79 24.49 3.28
C ILE A 343 0.70 24.38 4.34
N VAL A 344 -0.39 23.68 4.02
CA VAL A 344 -1.42 23.30 4.99
C VAL A 344 -0.83 22.27 5.94
N SER A 345 -0.89 22.53 7.24
CA SER A 345 -0.50 21.56 8.25
C SER A 345 -1.54 20.44 8.31
N VAL A 346 -1.05 19.20 8.27
CA VAL A 346 -1.88 17.99 8.30
C VAL A 346 -1.24 16.95 9.20
N ASP A 347 -2.08 16.08 9.76
CA ASP A 347 -1.60 14.88 10.41
C ASP A 347 -0.81 13.99 9.41
N LYS A 348 0.38 13.55 9.80
CA LYS A 348 1.33 12.90 8.87
C LYS A 348 0.86 11.53 8.39
N GLU A 349 0.01 10.85 9.15
CA GLU A 349 -0.50 9.53 8.82
C GLU A 349 -1.84 9.63 8.08
N THR A 350 -2.76 10.42 8.62
CA THR A 350 -4.14 10.52 8.16
C THR A 350 -4.38 11.62 7.14
N LEU A 351 -3.48 12.60 6.98
CA LEU A 351 -3.65 13.77 6.11
C LEU A 351 -4.85 14.68 6.48
N LYS A 352 -5.41 14.50 7.69
CA LYS A 352 -6.48 15.35 8.22
C LYS A 352 -5.92 16.73 8.59
N THR A 353 -6.66 17.79 8.34
CA THR A 353 -6.30 19.15 8.76
C THR A 353 -6.72 19.42 10.21
N ASN A 354 -6.57 20.65 10.67
CA ASN A 354 -7.11 21.12 11.95
C ASN A 354 -8.65 21.15 12.00
N LYS A 355 -9.33 20.97 10.86
CA LYS A 355 -10.80 20.96 10.77
C LYS A 355 -11.35 19.55 10.67
N ASP A 356 -12.48 19.31 11.34
CA ASP A 356 -13.12 18.00 11.29
C ASP A 356 -13.62 17.68 9.88
N ARG A 357 -13.50 16.41 9.47
CA ARG A 357 -13.90 15.89 8.14
C ARG A 357 -13.20 16.56 6.93
N ILE A 358 -12.17 17.38 7.14
CA ILE A 358 -11.40 18.05 6.10
C ILE A 358 -9.98 17.49 6.04
N PHE A 359 -9.56 17.10 4.84
CA PHE A 359 -8.26 16.52 4.52
C PHE A 359 -7.54 17.38 3.48
N ALA A 360 -6.22 17.26 3.37
CA ALA A 360 -5.46 17.94 2.32
C ALA A 360 -4.34 17.07 1.73
N ALA A 361 -4.11 17.20 0.42
CA ALA A 361 -3.14 16.38 -0.31
C ALA A 361 -2.52 17.10 -1.53
N GLY A 362 -1.39 16.59 -1.98
CA GLY A 362 -0.62 17.16 -3.08
C GLY A 362 0.21 18.36 -2.66
N ASP A 363 0.51 19.25 -3.61
CA ASP A 363 1.45 20.36 -3.40
C ASP A 363 1.04 21.32 -2.27
N ILE A 364 -0.25 21.38 -1.94
CA ILE A 364 -0.76 22.22 -0.86
C ILE A 364 -0.28 21.77 0.53
N THR A 365 0.14 20.51 0.70
CA THR A 365 0.68 19.96 1.95
C THR A 365 2.18 19.63 1.89
N MET A 366 2.77 19.60 0.69
CA MET A 366 4.16 19.16 0.52
C MET A 366 5.07 20.23 -0.09
N GLY A 367 4.51 21.32 -0.63
CA GLY A 367 5.23 22.24 -1.51
C GLY A 367 5.24 21.73 -2.96
N PRO A 368 5.97 22.37 -3.87
CA PRO A 368 6.07 21.90 -5.26
C PRO A 368 6.66 20.48 -5.30
N THR A 369 5.90 19.51 -5.83
CA THR A 369 6.33 18.11 -5.94
C THR A 369 6.27 17.59 -7.36
N SER A 370 6.84 16.42 -7.60
CA SER A 370 6.70 15.72 -8.87
C SER A 370 5.28 15.17 -9.04
N VAL A 371 4.86 14.94 -10.30
CA VAL A 371 3.54 14.37 -10.61
C VAL A 371 3.27 13.07 -9.85
N ILE A 372 4.27 12.19 -9.73
CA ILE A 372 4.12 10.90 -9.06
C ILE A 372 3.97 11.04 -7.53
N GLU A 373 4.55 12.06 -6.91
CA GLU A 373 4.37 12.37 -5.49
C GLU A 373 2.98 12.93 -5.22
N ALA A 374 2.48 13.81 -6.08
CA ALA A 374 1.11 14.30 -6.00
C ALA A 374 0.08 13.16 -6.12
N ILE A 375 0.29 12.23 -7.06
CA ILE A 375 -0.52 11.02 -7.20
C ILE A 375 -0.46 10.15 -5.94
N ALA A 376 0.75 9.89 -5.41
CA ALA A 376 0.92 9.12 -4.19
C ALA A 376 0.19 9.74 -2.99
N SER A 377 0.27 11.07 -2.86
CA SER A 377 -0.45 11.84 -1.84
C SER A 377 -1.98 11.73 -2.02
N GLY A 378 -2.48 11.81 -3.24
CA GLY A 378 -3.89 11.63 -3.57
C GLY A 378 -4.41 10.24 -3.19
N ARG A 379 -3.66 9.17 -3.50
CA ARG A 379 -4.01 7.80 -3.08
C ARG A 379 -4.08 7.68 -1.56
N ARG A 380 -3.06 8.17 -0.86
CA ARG A 380 -3.05 8.18 0.61
C ARG A 380 -4.26 8.90 1.18
N ALA A 381 -4.65 10.04 0.59
CA ALA A 381 -5.81 10.79 1.03
C ALA A 381 -7.12 10.01 0.84
N ALA A 382 -7.30 9.32 -0.30
CA ALA A 382 -8.42 8.43 -0.50
C ALA A 382 -8.50 7.33 0.56
N GLU A 383 -7.37 6.68 0.86
CA GLU A 383 -7.30 5.63 1.89
C GLU A 383 -7.60 6.17 3.28
N SER A 384 -7.11 7.36 3.62
CA SER A 384 -7.40 8.01 4.90
C SER A 384 -8.87 8.41 5.04
N ILE A 385 -9.46 8.98 3.99
CA ILE A 385 -10.88 9.35 3.97
C ILE A 385 -11.75 8.09 4.11
N GLN A 386 -11.45 7.02 3.37
CA GLN A 386 -12.16 5.75 3.47
C GLN A 386 -12.14 5.21 4.91
N LYS A 387 -10.96 5.17 5.54
CA LYS A 387 -10.81 4.71 6.93
C LYS A 387 -11.56 5.60 7.91
N PHE A 388 -11.51 6.92 7.72
CA PHE A 388 -12.22 7.88 8.55
C PHE A 388 -13.73 7.66 8.52
N LEU A 389 -14.28 7.30 7.35
CA LEU A 389 -15.69 6.98 7.17
C LEU A 389 -16.07 5.57 7.68
N GLY A 390 -15.13 4.81 8.27
CA GLY A 390 -15.35 3.45 8.75
C GLY A 390 -15.38 2.39 7.65
N GLY A 391 -15.00 2.75 6.42
CA GLY A 391 -14.97 1.84 5.28
C GLY A 391 -13.74 0.93 5.29
N THR A 392 -13.88 -0.26 4.69
CA THR A 392 -12.76 -1.15 4.39
C THR A 392 -12.09 -0.73 3.09
N ILE A 393 -10.81 -1.08 2.95
CA ILE A 393 -10.05 -0.92 1.71
C ILE A 393 -9.82 -2.32 1.16
N ASP A 394 -10.66 -2.71 0.22
CA ASP A 394 -10.55 -3.99 -0.50
C ASP A 394 -10.39 -3.70 -1.99
N TRP A 395 -9.15 -3.68 -2.45
CA TRP A 395 -8.86 -3.44 -3.86
C TRP A 395 -9.13 -4.73 -4.65
N PRO A 396 -9.74 -4.65 -5.85
CA PRO A 396 -9.96 -5.81 -6.71
C PRO A 396 -8.69 -6.64 -6.89
N GLU A 397 -8.85 -7.96 -6.94
CA GLU A 397 -7.72 -8.89 -7.03
C GLU A 397 -6.82 -8.56 -8.24
N THR A 398 -5.52 -8.71 -7.99
CA THR A 398 -4.50 -8.50 -9.00
C THR A 398 -4.55 -9.61 -10.06
N PRO A 399 -4.47 -9.31 -11.37
CA PRO A 399 -4.34 -10.34 -12.40
C PRO A 399 -3.15 -11.27 -12.10
N PRO A 400 -3.35 -12.60 -12.16
CA PRO A 400 -2.27 -13.54 -11.90
C PRO A 400 -1.14 -13.34 -12.91
N LEU A 401 0.09 -13.58 -12.47
CA LEU A 401 1.22 -13.64 -13.38
C LEU A 401 1.18 -14.96 -14.16
N PRO A 402 1.61 -14.97 -15.44
CA PRO A 402 1.89 -16.21 -16.14
C PRO A 402 2.85 -17.09 -15.30
N ALA A 403 2.62 -18.41 -15.31
CA ALA A 403 3.37 -19.36 -14.48
C ALA A 403 4.87 -19.36 -14.79
N GLU A 404 5.21 -19.18 -16.06
CA GLU A 404 6.58 -19.07 -16.59
C GLU A 404 7.30 -17.87 -15.99
N ALA A 405 6.58 -16.76 -15.85
CA ALA A 405 7.09 -15.50 -15.34
C ALA A 405 7.26 -15.53 -13.80
N LEU A 406 6.68 -16.52 -13.11
CA LEU A 406 6.87 -16.79 -11.68
C LEU A 406 8.00 -17.79 -11.41
N SER A 407 8.50 -18.50 -12.42
CA SER A 407 9.49 -19.56 -12.21
C SER A 407 10.80 -19.00 -11.63
N ARG A 408 11.42 -19.77 -10.73
CA ARG A 408 12.78 -19.47 -10.25
C ARG A 408 13.83 -19.72 -11.31
N ASP A 409 13.54 -20.58 -12.29
CA ASP A 409 14.46 -20.90 -13.38
C ASP A 409 14.54 -19.77 -14.43
N THR A 410 13.60 -18.82 -14.42
CA THR A 410 13.69 -17.53 -15.12
C THR A 410 14.35 -16.43 -14.28
N ILE A 411 14.94 -16.75 -13.11
CA ILE A 411 15.98 -15.93 -12.50
C ILE A 411 17.18 -16.07 -13.45
N PHE A 412 17.16 -15.28 -14.52
CA PHE A 412 18.19 -15.34 -15.53
C PHE A 412 19.55 -15.18 -14.85
N ASP A 413 20.35 -16.24 -14.94
CA ASP A 413 21.81 -16.19 -14.80
C ASP A 413 22.44 -15.41 -15.96
N ARG A 414 21.91 -14.22 -16.25
CA ARG A 414 22.39 -13.31 -17.28
C ARG A 414 22.55 -11.92 -16.68
N ARG A 415 23.53 -11.82 -15.78
CA ARG A 415 24.17 -10.56 -15.39
C ARG A 415 25.05 -9.99 -16.51
N GLU A 416 24.90 -10.47 -17.74
CA GLU A 416 25.53 -9.86 -18.91
C GLU A 416 24.80 -8.55 -19.24
N PRO A 417 25.50 -7.40 -19.21
CA PRO A 417 24.91 -6.12 -19.53
C PRO A 417 24.39 -6.12 -20.98
N ARG A 418 23.08 -6.06 -21.14
CA ARG A 418 22.45 -5.80 -22.44
C ARG A 418 22.24 -4.31 -22.57
N LYS A 419 22.49 -3.77 -23.76
CA LYS A 419 22.28 -2.35 -24.05
C LYS A 419 20.81 -1.97 -23.93
N ARG A 420 20.56 -0.83 -23.27
CA ARG A 420 19.28 -0.16 -23.13
C ARG A 420 18.68 0.13 -24.49
N GLN A 421 17.40 -0.16 -24.63
CA GLN A 421 16.67 0.21 -25.84
C GLN A 421 16.55 1.74 -25.89
N GLN A 422 16.99 2.32 -27.01
CA GLN A 422 16.88 3.73 -27.31
C GLN A 422 15.56 3.95 -28.04
N GLN A 423 14.68 4.81 -27.53
CA GLN A 423 13.45 5.15 -28.25
C GLN A 423 13.78 5.84 -29.58
N PRO A 424 13.02 5.58 -30.65
CA PRO A 424 13.04 6.41 -31.83
C PRO A 424 12.44 7.78 -31.50
N ASN A 425 12.93 8.80 -32.18
CA ASN A 425 12.40 10.17 -32.12
C ASN A 425 12.07 10.62 -33.54
N VAL A 426 11.12 11.53 -33.67
CA VAL A 426 10.91 12.23 -34.94
C VAL A 426 12.10 13.15 -35.26
N PRO A 427 12.28 13.56 -36.53
CA PRO A 427 13.31 14.54 -36.87
C PRO A 427 13.15 15.82 -36.04
N PHE A 428 14.27 16.45 -35.68
CA PHE A 428 14.27 17.68 -34.88
C PHE A 428 13.33 18.76 -35.45
N GLY A 429 12.47 19.33 -34.59
CA GLY A 429 11.47 20.33 -34.97
C GLY A 429 10.23 19.76 -35.67
N LYS A 430 10.03 18.44 -35.64
CA LYS A 430 8.81 17.76 -36.07
C LYS A 430 8.10 17.16 -34.87
N VAL A 431 6.84 16.81 -35.08
CA VAL A 431 6.00 16.05 -34.15
C VAL A 431 5.29 14.94 -34.92
N ASP A 432 4.88 13.89 -34.21
CA ASP A 432 4.08 12.81 -34.76
C ASP A 432 2.59 13.18 -34.93
N GLU A 433 1.74 12.20 -35.27
CA GLU A 433 0.31 12.40 -35.51
C GLU A 433 -0.45 12.88 -34.26
N VAL A 434 0.10 12.68 -33.07
CA VAL A 434 -0.46 13.09 -31.78
C VAL A 434 0.27 14.29 -31.17
N GLY A 435 1.21 14.89 -31.90
CA GLY A 435 1.90 16.11 -31.48
C GLY A 435 3.14 15.89 -30.61
N GLU A 436 3.66 14.66 -30.53
CA GLU A 436 4.82 14.31 -29.70
C GLU A 436 6.13 14.30 -30.49
N GLU A 437 7.24 14.68 -29.82
CA GLU A 437 8.59 14.55 -30.37
C GLU A 437 9.20 13.16 -30.11
N GLU A 438 8.81 12.52 -29.01
CA GLU A 438 9.29 11.19 -28.60
C GLU A 438 8.27 10.11 -28.99
N LEU A 439 8.70 9.09 -29.75
CA LEU A 439 7.78 8.05 -30.27
C LEU A 439 7.58 6.85 -29.31
N GLY A 440 8.32 6.80 -28.20
CA GLY A 440 8.27 5.66 -27.27
C GLY A 440 8.85 4.35 -27.87
N LEU A 441 8.76 3.25 -27.14
CA LEU A 441 9.28 1.95 -27.62
C LEU A 441 8.29 1.27 -28.59
N THR A 442 8.76 0.47 -29.54
CA THR A 442 7.90 -0.51 -30.21
C THR A 442 7.64 -1.71 -29.28
N PRO A 443 6.59 -2.54 -29.52
CA PRO A 443 6.36 -3.76 -28.75
C PRO A 443 7.58 -4.68 -28.67
N GLU A 444 8.30 -4.86 -29.79
CA GLU A 444 9.49 -5.72 -29.86
C GLU A 444 10.65 -5.14 -29.04
N MET A 445 10.81 -3.82 -29.03
CA MET A 445 11.82 -3.14 -28.21
C MET A 445 11.46 -3.24 -26.73
N ALA A 446 10.18 -3.05 -26.37
CA ALA A 446 9.74 -3.18 -24.99
C ALA A 446 9.91 -4.60 -24.44
N ILE A 447 9.63 -5.63 -25.23
CA ILE A 447 9.90 -7.03 -24.86
C ILE A 447 11.40 -7.22 -24.60
N LYS A 448 12.26 -6.74 -25.50
CA LYS A 448 13.72 -6.80 -25.31
C LYS A 448 14.16 -6.05 -24.06
N GLU A 449 13.59 -4.88 -23.79
CA GLU A 449 13.91 -4.03 -22.65
C GLU A 449 13.47 -4.66 -21.32
N GLY A 450 12.23 -5.16 -21.23
CA GLY A 450 11.71 -5.83 -20.03
C GLY A 450 12.53 -7.08 -19.67
N ARG A 451 12.99 -7.83 -20.68
CA ARG A 451 13.88 -9.00 -20.52
C ARG A 451 15.29 -8.69 -20.03
N ARG A 452 15.66 -7.41 -19.88
CA ARG A 452 16.93 -7.00 -19.25
C ARG A 452 16.83 -6.98 -17.73
N CYS A 453 15.62 -6.98 -17.15
CA CYS A 453 15.42 -6.84 -15.70
C CYS A 453 16.13 -7.94 -14.89
N TRP A 454 16.89 -7.52 -13.87
CA TRP A 454 17.63 -8.45 -12.98
C TRP A 454 16.77 -9.13 -11.90
N ARG A 455 15.48 -8.81 -11.82
CA ARG A 455 14.55 -9.40 -10.85
C ARG A 455 14.99 -9.29 -9.37
N CYS A 456 15.40 -8.08 -8.96
CA CYS A 456 15.83 -7.80 -7.59
C CYS A 456 14.74 -8.08 -6.53
N ASP A 457 13.47 -8.21 -6.94
CA ASP A 457 12.31 -8.54 -6.11
C ASP A 457 12.27 -9.99 -5.60
N VAL A 458 12.99 -10.91 -6.26
CA VAL A 458 13.05 -12.33 -5.86
C VAL A 458 14.46 -12.81 -5.49
N GLU A 459 15.44 -11.91 -5.49
CA GLU A 459 16.77 -12.19 -4.93
C GLU A 459 16.65 -12.29 -3.40
N VAL A 460 17.07 -13.42 -2.84
CA VAL A 460 17.08 -13.72 -1.40
C VAL A 460 18.40 -13.30 -0.77
#